data_AF-A0A2V9TRV7-F1
#
_entry.id   AF-A0A2V9TRV7-F1
#
_cell.length_a   1.000
_cell.length_b   1.000
_cell.length_c   1.000
_cell.angle_alpha   90.00
_cell.angle_beta   90.00
_cell.angle_gamma   90.00
#
_symmetry.space_group_name_H-M   'P 1'
#
loop_
_entity.id
_entity.type
_entity.pdbx_description
1 polymer ?
#
loop_
_entity_poly.entity_id
_entity_poly.type
_entity_poly.pdbx_seq_one_letter_code
_entity_poly.pdbx_strand_id
1 'polypeptide(L)'
;ANLNPEKEYPSMFEPVHGSAPDIAGKGIANPIGQIWSGAMMLRHLGTSEAADAVEDAIAETLARSNVRTPDIGGNATTEDMGAAIASQVSAVSHTANR
;
A
#
# COMPACT_ATOMS: atom_id res chain seq x y z
N ALA A 1 7.31 -0.81 10.97
CA ALA A 1 7.09 0.52 11.58
C ALA A 1 7.98 0.64 12.82
N ASN A 2 8.57 1.81 13.00
CA ASN A 2 9.33 2.19 14.19
C ASN A 2 8.45 3.13 15.02
N LEU A 3 7.84 2.60 16.09
CA LEU A 3 6.84 3.31 16.88
C LEU A 3 7.49 4.02 18.07
N ASN A 4 7.05 5.24 18.36
CA ASN A 4 7.27 5.89 19.65
C ASN A 4 6.05 5.61 20.55
N PRO A 5 6.15 4.71 21.54
CA PRO A 5 5.00 4.29 22.35
C PRO A 5 4.37 5.44 23.14
N GLU A 6 5.17 6.39 23.60
CA GLU A 6 4.75 7.53 24.41
C GLU A 6 4.00 8.60 23.59
N LYS A 7 4.10 8.55 22.26
CA LYS A 7 3.54 9.53 21.30
C LYS A 7 4.01 10.97 21.54
N GLU A 8 5.13 11.16 22.23
CA GLU A 8 5.77 12.46 22.42
C GLU A 8 6.52 12.87 21.14
N TYR A 9 7.04 11.90 20.39
CA TYR A 9 7.75 12.09 19.15
C TYR A 9 7.08 11.37 17.97
N PRO A 10 7.34 11.80 16.72
CA PRO A 10 6.79 11.13 15.55
C PRO A 10 7.25 9.67 15.45
N SER A 11 6.31 8.78 15.11
CA SER A 11 6.61 7.41 14.69
C SER A 11 6.98 7.37 13.20
N MET A 12 7.80 6.40 12.78
CA MET A 12 8.21 6.22 11.38
C MET A 12 7.54 4.97 10.77
N PHE A 13 6.97 5.14 9.58
CA PHE A 13 6.32 4.07 8.83
C PHE A 13 6.99 3.96 7.46
N GLU A 14 7.73 2.87 7.28
CA GLU A 14 8.55 2.64 6.09
C GLU A 14 8.49 1.16 5.67
N PRO A 15 8.60 0.88 4.37
CA PRO A 15 8.78 -0.48 3.90
C PRO A 15 10.16 -1.01 4.31
N VAL A 16 10.25 -2.33 4.55
CA VAL A 16 11.50 -2.98 4.99
C VAL A 16 12.49 -3.28 3.85
N HIS A 17 12.11 -3.05 2.59
CA HIS A 17 12.99 -3.31 1.45
C HIS A 17 14.05 -2.21 1.28
N GLY A 18 15.15 -2.53 0.60
CA GLY A 18 16.20 -1.57 0.27
C GLY A 18 15.83 -0.61 -0.87
N SER A 19 16.80 0.19 -1.32
CA SER A 19 16.63 1.20 -2.39
C SER A 19 16.49 0.63 -3.80
N ALA A 20 16.76 -0.66 -4.00
CA ALA A 20 16.74 -1.37 -5.28
C ALA A 20 17.34 -0.57 -6.47
N PRO A 21 18.64 -0.22 -6.43
CA PRO A 21 19.26 0.68 -7.42
C PRO A 21 19.22 0.14 -8.86
N ASP A 22 19.19 -1.18 -9.01
CA ASP A 22 19.11 -1.89 -10.28
C ASP A 22 17.78 -1.68 -11.02
N ILE A 23 16.71 -1.31 -10.32
CA ILE A 23 15.39 -1.02 -10.90
C ILE A 23 14.92 0.44 -10.69
N ALA A 24 15.73 1.26 -10.03
CA ALA A 24 15.45 2.67 -9.83
C ALA A 24 15.20 3.38 -11.17
N GLY A 25 14.12 4.17 -11.25
CA GLY A 25 13.73 4.89 -12.46
C GLY A 25 13.12 4.04 -13.58
N LYS A 26 12.98 2.72 -13.40
CA LYS A 26 12.41 1.82 -14.43
C LYS A 26 10.89 1.65 -14.35
N GLY A 27 10.26 2.15 -13.29
CA GLY A 27 8.81 2.04 -13.10
C GLY A 27 8.30 0.61 -12.90
N ILE A 28 9.14 -0.31 -12.38
CA ILE A 28 8.79 -1.72 -12.15
C ILE A 28 8.88 -2.15 -10.69
N ALA A 29 9.14 -1.21 -9.78
CA ALA A 29 9.13 -1.49 -8.34
C ALA A 29 7.70 -1.82 -7.87
N ASN A 30 7.57 -2.75 -6.94
CA ASN A 30 6.30 -3.07 -6.32
C ASN A 30 5.95 -2.04 -5.24
N PRO A 31 4.86 -1.26 -5.39
CA PRO A 31 4.51 -0.22 -4.43
C PRO A 31 3.80 -0.74 -3.17
N ILE A 32 3.43 -2.03 -3.09
CA ILE A 32 2.58 -2.56 -2.02
C ILE A 32 3.17 -2.30 -0.63
N GLY A 33 4.48 -2.52 -0.43
CA GLY A 33 5.12 -2.32 0.87
C GLY A 33 5.03 -0.88 1.37
N GLN A 34 5.20 0.09 0.47
CA GLN A 34 5.09 1.52 0.79
C GLN A 34 3.63 1.90 1.09
N ILE A 35 2.67 1.38 0.32
CA ILE A 35 1.24 1.66 0.53
C ILE A 35 0.78 1.08 1.87
N TRP A 36 1.15 -0.16 2.19
CA TRP A 36 0.80 -0.79 3.48
C TRP A 36 1.44 -0.04 4.66
N SER A 37 2.67 0.45 4.51
CA SER A 37 3.28 1.33 5.53
C SER A 37 2.41 2.56 5.81
N GLY A 38 1.77 3.13 4.77
CA GLY A 38 0.76 4.18 4.91
C GLY A 38 -0.49 3.73 5.67
N ALA A 39 -1.00 2.51 5.44
CA ALA A 39 -2.13 1.96 6.20
C ALA A 39 -1.79 1.79 7.69
N MET A 40 -0.59 1.33 8.02
CA MET A 40 -0.11 1.26 9.40
C MET A 40 -0.07 2.65 10.06
N MET A 41 0.33 3.68 9.32
CA MET A 41 0.32 5.07 9.78
C MET A 41 -1.11 5.56 10.04
N LEU A 42 -2.05 5.33 9.13
CA LEU A 42 -3.48 5.68 9.31
C LEU A 42 -4.04 5.04 10.59
N ARG A 43 -3.76 3.75 10.80
CA ARG A 43 -4.17 3.03 12.01
C ARG A 43 -3.56 3.67 13.27
N HIS A 44 -2.29 4.08 13.23
CA HIS A 44 -1.65 4.77 14.35
C HIS A 44 -2.26 6.15 14.65
N LEU A 45 -2.70 6.87 13.61
CA LEU A 45 -3.39 8.17 13.71
C LEU A 45 -4.86 8.04 14.14
N GLY A 46 -5.37 6.82 14.32
CA GLY A 46 -6.74 6.55 14.75
C GLY A 46 -7.76 6.47 13.62
N THR A 47 -7.34 6.53 12.35
CA THR A 47 -8.22 6.42 11.17
C THR A 47 -8.32 4.96 10.70
N SER A 48 -8.82 4.09 11.57
CA SER A 48 -8.85 2.63 11.31
C SER A 48 -9.65 2.26 10.06
N GLU A 49 -10.80 2.91 9.80
CA GLU A 49 -11.59 2.65 8.59
C GLU A 49 -10.80 2.94 7.30
N ALA A 50 -10.00 4.01 7.30
CA ALA A 50 -9.15 4.35 6.17
C ALA A 50 -7.98 3.35 6.01
N ALA A 51 -7.44 2.87 7.13
CA ALA A 51 -6.41 1.83 7.12
C ALA A 51 -6.97 0.51 6.55
N ASP A 52 -8.13 0.08 7.05
CA ASP A 52 -8.83 -1.13 6.62
C ASP A 52 -9.16 -1.05 5.12
N ALA A 53 -9.66 0.10 4.64
CA ALA A 53 -9.94 0.30 3.22
C ALA A 53 -8.70 0.15 2.31
N VAL A 54 -7.51 0.55 2.79
CA VAL A 54 -6.25 0.37 2.05
C VAL A 54 -5.79 -1.10 2.09
N GLU A 55 -5.85 -1.74 3.25
CA GLU A 55 -5.47 -3.16 3.42
C GLU A 55 -6.37 -4.08 2.58
N ASP A 56 -7.69 -3.84 2.61
CA ASP A 56 -8.66 -4.56 1.79
C ASP A 56 -8.45 -4.30 0.30
N ALA A 57 -8.14 -3.07 -0.11
CA ALA A 57 -7.85 -2.75 -1.50
C ALA A 57 -6.61 -3.48 -2.03
N ILE A 58 -5.55 -3.63 -1.22
CA ILE A 58 -4.38 -4.45 -1.54
C ILE A 58 -4.80 -5.91 -1.70
N ALA A 59 -5.52 -6.46 -0.72
CA ALA A 59 -5.96 -7.85 -0.73
C ALA A 59 -6.85 -8.17 -1.95
N GLU A 60 -7.82 -7.30 -2.24
CA GLU A 60 -8.74 -7.45 -3.37
C GLU A 60 -8.03 -7.32 -4.72
N THR A 61 -7.07 -6.41 -4.84
CA THR A 61 -6.23 -6.30 -6.05
C THR A 61 -5.45 -7.58 -6.29
N LEU A 62 -4.87 -8.17 -5.24
CA LEU A 62 -4.13 -9.44 -5.33
C LEU A 62 -5.03 -10.66 -5.49
N ALA A 63 -6.29 -10.61 -5.05
CA ALA A 63 -7.21 -11.74 -5.15
C ALA A 63 -7.93 -11.77 -6.51
N ARG A 64 -8.36 -10.62 -7.02
CA ARG A 64 -9.30 -10.54 -8.16
C ARG A 64 -8.72 -9.98 -9.45
N SER A 65 -7.61 -9.24 -9.39
CA SER A 65 -6.94 -8.73 -10.59
C SER A 65 -5.74 -9.59 -10.99
N ASN A 66 -5.37 -9.52 -12.26
CA ASN A 66 -4.12 -10.08 -12.81
C ASN A 66 -2.94 -9.08 -12.76
N VAL A 67 -3.10 -7.91 -12.14
CA VAL A 67 -2.06 -6.88 -12.08
C VAL A 67 -0.96 -7.34 -11.12
N ARG A 68 0.21 -7.67 -11.66
CA ARG A 68 1.36 -8.19 -10.91
C ARG A 68 2.65 -7.54 -11.42
N THR A 69 3.43 -6.97 -10.50
CA THR A 69 4.76 -6.44 -10.80
C THR A 69 5.77 -7.59 -10.99
N PRO A 70 6.96 -7.34 -11.58
CA PRO A 70 7.92 -8.40 -11.91
C PRO A 70 8.40 -9.26 -10.73
N ASP A 71 8.54 -8.67 -9.54
CA ASP A 71 8.93 -9.37 -8.31
C ASP A 71 7.91 -10.44 -7.87
N ILE A 72 6.64 -10.28 -8.24
CA ILE A 72 5.56 -11.22 -7.96
C ILE A 72 5.04 -11.92 -9.23
N GLY A 73 5.88 -11.97 -10.27
CA GLY A 73 5.67 -12.84 -11.44
C GLY A 73 4.80 -12.28 -12.56
N GLY A 74 4.59 -10.96 -12.63
CA GLY A 74 3.88 -10.34 -13.75
C GLY A 74 4.71 -9.32 -14.53
N ASN A 75 4.02 -8.56 -15.37
CA ASN A 75 4.62 -7.54 -16.26
C ASN A 75 4.05 -6.14 -16.02
N ALA A 76 3.28 -5.94 -14.94
CA ALA A 76 2.69 -4.66 -14.62
C ALA A 76 3.75 -3.67 -14.09
N THR A 77 3.55 -2.40 -14.35
CA THR A 77 4.39 -1.32 -13.84
C THR A 77 4.01 -0.95 -12.39
N THR A 78 4.85 -0.14 -11.75
CA THR A 78 4.55 0.50 -10.47
C THR A 78 3.25 1.30 -10.54
N GLU A 79 3.04 2.02 -11.65
CA GLU A 79 1.85 2.84 -11.86
C GLU A 79 0.60 1.98 -12.04
N ASP A 80 0.68 0.89 -12.81
CA ASP A 80 -0.45 -0.05 -12.98
C ASP A 80 -0.90 -0.62 -11.63
N MET A 81 0.05 -1.08 -10.81
CA MET A 81 -0.25 -1.61 -9.49
C MET A 81 -0.83 -0.54 -8.55
N GLY A 82 -0.24 0.66 -8.54
CA GLY A 82 -0.73 1.78 -7.74
C GLY A 82 -2.15 2.21 -8.12
N ALA A 83 -2.43 2.31 -9.43
CA ALA A 83 -3.74 2.65 -9.95
C ALA A 83 -4.78 1.57 -9.63
N ALA A 84 -4.42 0.28 -9.76
CA ALA A 84 -5.29 -0.82 -9.40
C ALA A 84 -5.71 -0.75 -7.92
N ILE A 85 -4.77 -0.56 -7.01
CA ILE A 85 -5.05 -0.42 -5.58
C ILE A 85 -5.91 0.83 -5.30
N ALA A 86 -5.56 1.99 -5.85
CA ALA A 86 -6.32 3.22 -5.66
C ALA A 86 -7.78 3.12 -6.14
N SER A 87 -8.01 2.39 -7.23
CA SER A 87 -9.36 2.13 -7.75
C SER A 87 -10.20 1.30 -6.76
N GLN A 88 -9.59 0.32 -6.09
CA GLN A 88 -10.27 -0.50 -5.08
C GLN A 88 -10.60 0.29 -3.82
N VAL A 89 -9.68 1.13 -3.32
CA VAL A 89 -9.96 2.02 -2.16
C VAL A 89 -11.19 2.89 -2.43
N SER A 90 -11.30 3.41 -3.65
CA SER A 90 -12.43 4.25 -4.06
C SER A 90 -13.74 3.46 -4.12
N ALA A 91 -13.72 2.19 -4.52
CA ALA A 91 -14.89 1.33 -4.57
C ALA A 91 -15.36 0.87 -3.18
N VAL A 92 -14.42 0.55 -2.27
CA VAL A 92 -14.72 0.14 -0.88
C VAL A 92 -15.39 1.28 -0.10
N SER A 93 -14.86 2.50 -0.26
CA SER A 93 -15.39 3.71 0.39
C SER A 93 -16.86 4.02 0.01
N HIS A 94 -17.30 3.59 -1.18
CA HIS A 94 -18.70 3.76 -1.62
C HIS A 94 -19.65 2.69 -1.06
N THR A 95 -19.12 1.55 -0.61
CA THR A 95 -19.92 0.44 -0.08
C THR A 95 -20.13 0.57 1.43
N ALA A 96 -19.15 1.11 2.16
CA ALA A 96 -19.25 1.36 3.61
C ALA A 96 -20.22 2.51 3.99
N ASN A 97 -20.63 3.34 3.03
CA ASN A 97 -21.50 4.51 3.24
C ASN A 97 -22.95 4.28 2.77
N ARG A 98 -23.38 3.01 2.64
CA ARG A 98 -24.76 2.59 2.39
C ARG A 98 -25.24 1.68 3.52
#